data_AF-A0A1E8Q3Q0-F1
#
_entry.id   AF-A0A1E8Q3Q0-F1
#
_cell.length_a   1.000
_cell.length_b   1.000
_cell.length_c   1.000
_cell.angle_alpha   90.00
_cell.angle_beta   90.00
_cell.angle_gamma   90.00
#
_symmetry.space_group_name_H-M   'P 1'
#
loop_
_entity.id
_entity.type
_entity.pdbx_description
1 polymer ?
#
loop_
_entity_poly.entity_id
_entity_poly.type
_entity_poly.pdbx_seq_one_letter_code
_entity_poly.pdbx_strand_id
1 'polypeptide(L)'
;MRSTTPARLLLTAALTTAAAGAALGFAAPASAGCETQPTHQYCDLPVRPDGTFDRCLIVFGHGIAGVGDYQDTRMRCYPVDPTNIPYNEPRHHIDP
;
A
#
# COMPACT_ATOMS: atom_id res chain seq x y z
N MET A 1 19.62 -27.52 52.62
CA MET A 1 18.44 -27.99 51.86
C MET A 1 18.12 -26.95 50.80
N ARG A 2 17.78 -27.39 49.59
CA ARG A 2 17.80 -26.63 48.33
C ARG A 2 16.71 -25.55 48.25
N SER A 3 17.09 -24.38 47.73
CA SER A 3 16.20 -23.31 47.27
C SER A 3 15.73 -23.61 45.85
N THR A 4 14.43 -23.53 45.59
CA THR A 4 13.86 -23.57 44.23
C THR A 4 12.72 -22.56 44.11
N THR A 5 13.02 -21.37 43.59
CA THR A 5 12.04 -20.35 43.22
C THR A 5 11.50 -20.61 41.80
N PRO A 6 10.18 -20.78 41.60
CA PRO A 6 9.57 -21.07 40.31
C PRO A 6 9.31 -19.77 39.53
N ALA A 7 10.35 -19.06 39.12
CA ALA A 7 10.20 -17.72 38.50
C ALA A 7 10.85 -17.59 37.13
N ARG A 8 10.98 -18.70 36.37
CA ARG A 8 11.65 -18.68 35.05
C ARG A 8 10.82 -19.16 33.86
N LEU A 9 9.56 -19.52 34.05
CA LEU A 9 8.76 -20.17 32.99
C LEU A 9 7.66 -19.31 32.39
N LEU A 10 7.63 -18.00 32.66
CA LEU A 10 6.56 -17.11 32.16
C LEU A 10 7.03 -16.05 31.15
N LEU A 11 8.31 -16.04 30.75
CA LEU A 11 8.85 -14.96 29.89
C LEU A 11 8.90 -15.27 28.39
N THR A 12 8.35 -16.40 27.93
CA THR A 12 8.41 -16.79 26.51
C THR A 12 7.06 -16.71 25.77
N ALA A 13 5.94 -16.50 26.47
CA ALA A 13 4.61 -16.47 25.86
C ALA A 13 4.15 -15.05 25.43
N ALA A 14 4.87 -14.00 25.81
CA ALA A 14 4.43 -12.61 25.59
C ALA A 14 4.93 -11.97 24.28
N LEU A 15 5.87 -12.59 23.56
CA LEU A 15 6.47 -11.97 22.36
C LEU A 15 5.73 -12.28 21.04
N THR A 16 4.87 -13.29 21.00
CA THR A 16 4.21 -13.68 19.74
C THR A 16 2.92 -12.91 19.45
N THR A 17 2.29 -12.30 20.46
CA THR A 17 1.04 -11.54 20.29
C THR A 17 1.25 -10.08 19.91
N ALA A 18 2.43 -9.50 20.16
CA ALA A 18 2.73 -8.11 19.80
C ALA A 18 2.95 -7.91 18.29
N ALA A 19 3.40 -8.94 17.57
CA ALA A 19 3.64 -8.86 16.13
C ALA A 19 2.35 -8.84 15.30
N ALA A 20 1.26 -9.42 15.80
CA ALA A 20 -0.02 -9.49 15.08
C ALA A 20 -0.87 -8.21 15.20
N GLY A 21 -0.73 -7.46 16.31
CA GLY A 21 -1.48 -6.22 16.54
C GLY A 21 -0.98 -5.02 15.72
N ALA A 22 0.29 -5.02 15.33
CA ALA A 22 0.85 -3.95 14.50
C ALA A 22 0.33 -3.98 13.06
N ALA A 23 -0.06 -5.14 12.54
CA ALA A 23 -0.48 -5.29 11.14
C ALA A 23 -1.83 -4.60 10.80
N LEU A 24 -2.68 -4.33 11.81
CA LEU A 24 -4.00 -3.72 11.60
C LEU A 24 -4.00 -2.19 11.81
N GLY A 25 -2.94 -1.62 12.40
CA GLY A 25 -2.78 -0.17 12.59
C GLY A 25 -2.08 0.54 11.43
N PHE A 26 -1.49 -0.21 10.49
CA PHE A 26 -0.86 0.29 9.26
C PHE A 26 -1.69 0.01 8.01
N ALA A 27 -2.99 -0.24 8.14
CA ALA A 27 -3.85 -0.11 6.98
C ALA A 27 -3.74 1.33 6.49
N ALA A 28 -3.09 1.53 5.33
CA ALA A 28 -2.88 2.86 4.76
C ALA A 28 -4.22 3.62 4.76
N PRO A 29 -4.22 4.92 5.11
CA PRO A 29 -5.45 5.71 5.16
C PRO A 29 -6.22 5.58 3.84
N ALA A 30 -7.56 5.69 3.87
CA ALA A 30 -8.38 5.61 2.65
C ALA A 30 -8.09 6.72 1.63
N SER A 31 -7.37 7.77 2.05
CA SER A 31 -6.56 8.67 1.21
C SER A 31 -5.12 8.12 1.19
N ALA A 32 -4.87 7.03 0.48
CA ALA A 32 -3.63 6.25 0.63
C ALA A 32 -2.44 6.82 -0.16
N GLY A 33 -2.43 8.13 -0.43
CA GLY A 33 -1.59 8.71 -1.45
C GLY A 33 -2.18 8.50 -2.83
N CYS A 34 -3.50 8.72 -2.98
CA CYS A 34 -4.19 8.50 -4.24
C CYS A 34 -4.95 9.73 -4.75
N GLU A 35 -4.81 10.00 -6.05
CA GLU A 35 -5.53 11.05 -6.79
C GLU A 35 -6.48 10.40 -7.80
N THR A 36 -7.78 10.69 -7.67
CA THR A 36 -8.84 10.09 -8.49
C THR A 36 -9.13 10.94 -9.73
N GLN A 37 -9.11 10.28 -10.90
CA GLN A 37 -9.55 10.82 -12.18
C GLN A 37 -10.90 10.18 -12.59
N PRO A 38 -11.56 10.67 -13.66
CA PRO A 38 -12.90 10.18 -14.03
C PRO A 38 -12.98 8.68 -14.36
N THR A 39 -11.93 8.11 -14.93
CA THR A 39 -11.90 6.71 -15.41
C THR A 39 -10.79 5.87 -14.79
N HIS A 40 -9.98 6.48 -13.92
CA HIS A 40 -8.82 5.85 -13.33
C HIS A 40 -8.39 6.58 -12.06
N GLN A 41 -7.46 6.00 -11.32
CA GLN A 41 -6.87 6.60 -10.12
C GLN A 41 -5.37 6.32 -10.14
N TYR A 42 -4.59 7.32 -9.74
CA TYR A 42 -3.17 7.14 -9.47
C TYR A 42 -2.98 7.03 -7.96
N CYS A 43 -2.13 6.11 -7.52
CA CYS A 43 -1.71 6.00 -6.14
C CYS A 43 -0.20 5.88 -6.08
N ASP A 44 0.46 6.63 -5.19
CA ASP A 44 1.91 6.55 -5.02
C ASP A 44 2.26 5.79 -3.73
N LEU A 45 3.25 4.90 -3.84
CA LEU A 45 3.87 4.25 -2.70
C LEU A 45 4.93 5.18 -2.08
N PRO A 46 5.29 4.98 -0.80
CA PRO A 46 6.27 5.82 -0.13
C PRO A 46 7.55 6.05 -0.95
N VAL A 47 8.03 7.30 -0.95
CA VAL A 47 9.28 7.70 -1.59
C VAL A 47 10.45 6.93 -0.99
N ARG A 48 11.28 6.35 -1.87
CA ARG A 48 12.50 5.61 -1.54
C ARG A 48 13.63 6.58 -1.16
N PRO A 49 14.73 6.08 -0.55
CA PRO A 49 15.87 6.92 -0.19
C PRO A 49 16.54 7.65 -1.36
N ASP A 50 16.38 7.15 -2.59
CA ASP A 50 16.90 7.77 -3.81
C ASP A 50 15.94 8.82 -4.42
N GLY A 51 14.80 9.07 -3.78
CA GLY A 51 13.79 10.02 -4.24
C GLY A 51 12.80 9.46 -5.27
N THR A 52 12.99 8.21 -5.72
CA THR A 52 12.01 7.55 -6.60
C THR A 52 10.85 6.99 -5.80
N PHE A 53 9.73 6.74 -6.45
CA PHE A 53 8.57 6.09 -5.85
C PHE A 53 7.92 5.14 -6.86
N ASP A 54 7.01 4.28 -6.40
CA ASP A 54 6.17 3.52 -7.33
C ASP A 54 4.82 4.18 -7.45
N ARG A 55 4.35 4.31 -8.69
CA ARG A 55 3.00 4.78 -9.01
C ARG A 55 2.16 3.62 -9.52
N CYS A 56 1.02 3.40 -8.89
CA CYS A 56 0.00 2.46 -9.29
C CYS A 56 -1.11 3.19 -10.05
N LEU A 57 -1.27 2.86 -11.33
CA LEU A 57 -2.42 3.25 -12.14
C LEU A 57 -3.52 2.19 -12.01
N ILE A 58 -4.68 2.61 -11.52
CA ILE A 58 -5.88 1.80 -11.38
C ILE A 58 -6.88 2.29 -12.43
N VAL A 59 -7.16 1.50 -13.44
CA VAL A 59 -8.21 1.79 -14.43
C VAL A 59 -9.51 1.19 -13.94
N PHE A 60 -10.58 1.98 -13.88
CA PHE A 60 -11.88 1.53 -13.44
C PHE A 60 -12.63 0.80 -14.56
N GLY A 61 -13.09 -0.41 -14.26
CA GLY A 61 -13.88 -1.19 -15.20
C GLY A 61 -15.26 -0.59 -15.45
N HIS A 62 -15.81 -0.85 -16.63
CA HIS A 62 -17.16 -0.44 -17.03
C HIS A 62 -17.74 -1.42 -18.06
N GLY A 63 -19.08 -1.39 -18.19
CA GLY A 63 -19.82 -2.22 -19.13
C GLY A 63 -20.15 -3.62 -18.60
N ILE A 64 -20.79 -4.43 -19.45
CA ILE A 64 -21.13 -5.83 -19.17
C ILE A 64 -20.36 -6.72 -20.15
N ALA A 65 -19.67 -7.73 -19.64
CA ALA A 65 -18.88 -8.63 -20.48
C ALA A 65 -19.73 -9.25 -21.60
N GLY A 66 -19.26 -9.11 -22.84
CA GLY A 66 -19.96 -9.62 -24.03
C GLY A 66 -21.04 -8.70 -24.61
N VAL A 67 -21.22 -7.49 -24.07
CA VAL A 67 -22.20 -6.50 -24.56
C VAL A 67 -21.56 -5.11 -24.67
N GLY A 68 -21.40 -4.61 -25.90
CA GLY A 68 -20.91 -3.25 -26.17
C GLY A 68 -19.47 -2.99 -25.71
N ASP A 69 -19.17 -1.74 -25.36
CA ASP A 69 -17.89 -1.34 -24.78
C ASP A 69 -17.77 -1.90 -23.35
N TYR A 70 -16.79 -2.79 -23.17
CA TYR A 70 -16.48 -3.42 -21.89
C TYR A 70 -15.00 -3.27 -21.58
N GLN A 71 -14.69 -2.86 -20.35
CA GLN A 71 -13.34 -2.84 -19.82
C GLN A 71 -13.32 -3.40 -18.41
N ASP A 72 -12.36 -4.29 -18.15
CA ASP A 72 -12.08 -4.78 -16.80
C ASP A 72 -11.37 -3.71 -15.97
N THR A 73 -11.61 -3.75 -14.66
CA THR A 73 -10.76 -3.04 -13.70
C THR A 73 -9.35 -3.66 -13.74
N ARG A 74 -8.33 -2.83 -13.92
CA ARG A 74 -6.93 -3.28 -13.96
C ARG A 74 -6.05 -2.36 -13.14
N MET A 75 -5.00 -2.91 -12.56
CA MET A 75 -4.00 -2.16 -11.82
C MET A 75 -2.61 -2.47 -12.37
N ARG A 76 -1.77 -1.45 -12.50
CA ARG A 76 -0.34 -1.62 -12.80
C ARG A 76 0.48 -0.61 -12.01
N CYS A 77 1.48 -1.10 -11.29
CA CYS A 77 2.44 -0.26 -10.60
C CYS A 77 3.77 -0.21 -11.37
N TYR A 78 4.43 0.94 -11.36
CA TYR A 78 5.70 1.16 -12.05
C TYR A 78 6.54 2.20 -11.30
N PRO A 79 7.89 2.11 -11.39
CA PRO A 79 8.76 3.10 -10.77
C PRO A 79 8.66 4.43 -11.50
N VAL A 80 8.69 5.52 -10.73
CA VAL A 80 8.67 6.90 -11.21
C VAL A 80 9.93 7.62 -10.72
N ASP A 81 10.65 8.20 -11.68
CA ASP A 81 11.66 9.21 -11.44
C ASP A 81 10.97 10.58 -11.40
N PRO A 82 11.02 11.32 -10.28
CA PRO A 82 10.35 12.62 -10.16
C PRO A 82 10.85 13.66 -11.17
N THR A 83 12.03 13.47 -11.76
CA THR A 83 12.59 14.35 -12.79
C THR A 83 12.10 14.02 -14.20
N ASN A 84 11.53 12.84 -14.41
CA ASN A 84 11.08 12.34 -15.72
C ASN A 84 9.72 11.64 -15.65
N ILE A 85 8.72 12.34 -15.12
CA ILE A 85 7.34 11.86 -15.06
C ILE A 85 6.70 11.95 -16.46
N PRO A 86 5.91 10.96 -16.91
CA PRO A 86 5.09 11.07 -18.11
C PRO A 86 4.17 12.31 -18.10
N TYR A 87 3.84 12.85 -19.28
CA TYR A 87 3.11 14.12 -19.38
C TYR A 87 1.67 14.03 -18.86
N ASN A 88 1.01 12.89 -19.04
CA ASN A 88 -0.40 12.65 -18.75
C ASN A 88 -0.66 12.07 -17.35
N GLU A 89 0.27 12.31 -16.42
CA GLU A 89 0.23 11.79 -15.05
C GLU A 89 0.49 12.93 -14.05
N PRO A 90 0.07 12.78 -12.78
CA PRO A 90 0.36 13.76 -11.73
C PRO A 90 1.86 14.08 -11.66
N ARG A 91 2.20 15.37 -11.74
CA ARG A 91 3.60 15.86 -11.77
C ARG A 91 4.28 15.93 -10.40
N HIS A 92 3.64 15.36 -9.38
CA HIS A 92 4.08 15.36 -8.00
C HIS A 92 3.88 13.96 -7.40
N HIS A 93 4.56 13.68 -6.29
CA HIS A 93 4.26 12.51 -5.47
C HIS A 93 2.94 12.73 -4.75
N ILE A 94 2.06 11.73 -4.77
CA ILE A 94 0.75 11.79 -4.13
C ILE A 94 0.90 11.28 -2.70
N ASP A 95 0.93 12.21 -1.74
CA ASP A 95 1.04 11.87 -0.32
C ASP A 95 -0.33 11.48 0.28
N PRO A 96 -0.36 10.61 1.31
CA PRO A 96 -1.58 10.20 2.00
C PRO A 96 -2.30 11.30 2.78
#